data_AF-A0A372KKC3-F1
#
_entry.id   AF-A0A372KKC3-F1
#
_cell.length_a   1.000
_cell.length_b   1.000
_cell.length_c   1.000
_cell.angle_alpha   90.00
_cell.angle_beta   90.00
_cell.angle_gamma   90.00
#
_symmetry.space_group_name_H-M   'P 1'
#
loop_
_entity.id
_entity.type
_entity.pdbx_description
1 polymer ?
#
loop_
_entity_poly.entity_id
_entity_poly.type
_entity_poly.pdbx_seq_one_letter_code
_entity_poly.pdbx_strand_id
1 'polypeptide(L)'
;MLLKLKIINRFKEKPTESAFKKRIFKLSLSLLSLGLLGIIFIRQSNLSNSFARGMTVGIVVTSFILGLYFQWVFHHPKQLHQMYIDLIDERNKKITSITAQLTLTLLILTIFILLMLSTFAGIKLTYDLLLILLTYLLTYGFAFLHWLIGKII
;
A
#
# COMPACT_ATOMS: atom_id res chain seq x y z
N MET A 1 -0.41 -21.01 28.66
CA MET A 1 -1.82 -20.67 28.36
C MET A 1 -2.11 -19.16 28.51
N LEU A 2 -1.68 -18.52 29.61
CA LEU A 2 -1.88 -17.07 29.85
C LEU A 2 -1.25 -16.15 28.78
N LEU A 3 -0.09 -16.51 28.22
CA LEU A 3 0.56 -15.73 27.14
C LEU A 3 -0.28 -15.73 25.84
N LYS A 4 -0.88 -16.86 25.44
CA LYS A 4 -1.75 -16.93 24.26
C LYS A 4 -3.02 -16.07 24.46
N LEU A 5 -3.63 -16.12 25.64
CA LEU A 5 -4.79 -15.27 25.98
C LEU A 5 -4.45 -13.78 25.97
N LYS A 6 -3.29 -13.39 26.51
CA LYS A 6 -2.83 -12.00 26.53
C LYS A 6 -2.48 -11.48 25.13
N ILE A 7 -1.95 -12.34 24.26
CA ILE A 7 -1.70 -12.03 22.85
C ILE A 7 -3.04 -11.84 22.11
N ILE A 8 -4.00 -12.76 22.29
CA ILE A 8 -5.33 -12.69 21.66
C ILE A 8 -6.10 -11.45 22.11
N ASN A 9 -6.05 -11.07 23.40
CA ASN A 9 -6.71 -9.86 23.88
C ASN A 9 -6.05 -8.57 23.36
N ARG A 10 -4.71 -8.54 23.19
CA ARG A 10 -4.04 -7.39 22.55
C ARG A 10 -4.44 -7.16 21.09
N PHE A 11 -4.94 -8.18 20.39
CA PHE A 11 -5.48 -8.04 19.04
C PHE A 11 -6.93 -7.52 19.02
N LYS A 12 -7.68 -7.62 20.13
CA LYS A 12 -9.05 -7.13 20.24
C LYS A 12 -9.15 -5.70 20.77
N GLU A 13 -8.19 -5.25 21.55
CA GLU A 13 -8.20 -3.89 22.09
C GLU A 13 -7.95 -2.87 20.96
N LYS A 14 -8.87 -1.90 20.84
CA LYS A 14 -8.72 -0.77 19.91
C LYS A 14 -7.41 -0.06 20.27
N PRO A 15 -6.54 0.25 19.29
CA PRO A 15 -5.29 0.94 19.58
C PRO A 15 -5.59 2.26 20.29
N THR A 16 -4.85 2.58 21.34
CA THR A 16 -4.97 3.88 22.00
C THR A 16 -4.50 5.00 21.07
N GLU A 17 -5.08 6.18 21.18
CA GLU A 17 -4.73 7.33 20.32
C GLU A 17 -3.24 7.71 20.45
N SER A 18 -2.67 7.57 21.66
CA SER A 18 -1.24 7.78 21.90
C SER A 18 -0.34 6.75 21.18
N ALA A 19 -0.76 5.50 21.11
CA ALA A 19 -0.06 4.46 20.34
C ALA A 19 -0.16 4.71 18.83
N PHE A 20 -1.32 5.17 18.35
CA PHE A 20 -1.53 5.56 16.95
C PHE A 20 -0.62 6.74 16.56
N LYS A 21 -0.55 7.78 17.39
CA LYS A 21 0.36 8.94 17.19
C LYS A 21 1.82 8.50 17.03
N LYS A 22 2.30 7.62 17.92
CA LYS A 22 3.68 7.08 17.84
C LYS A 22 3.90 6.28 16.56
N ARG A 23 2.88 5.55 16.09
CA ARG A 23 2.93 4.79 14.84
C ARG A 23 3.02 5.69 13.62
N ILE A 24 2.20 6.75 13.54
CA ILE A 24 2.24 7.73 12.44
C ILE A 24 3.61 8.43 12.39
N PHE A 25 4.16 8.80 13.54
CA PHE A 25 5.51 9.37 13.60
C PHE A 25 6.59 8.40 13.08
N LYS A 26 6.55 7.14 13.53
CA LYS A 26 7.49 6.11 13.05
C LYS A 26 7.35 5.85 11.54
N LEU A 27 6.12 5.84 11.03
CA LEU A 27 5.83 5.69 9.61
C LEU A 27 6.39 6.86 8.79
N SER A 28 6.14 8.09 9.23
CA SER A 28 6.73 9.31 8.65
C SER A 28 8.25 9.19 8.53
N LEU A 29 8.92 8.89 9.64
CA LEU A 29 10.38 8.76 9.68
C LEU A 29 10.89 7.64 8.76
N SER A 30 10.18 6.49 8.71
CA SER A 30 10.55 5.38 7.84
C SER A 30 10.40 5.70 6.35
N LEU A 31 9.39 6.50 5.98
CA LEU A 31 9.18 6.92 4.59
C LEU A 31 10.22 7.97 4.16
N LEU A 32 10.58 8.89 5.06
CA LEU A 32 11.65 9.85 4.79
C LEU A 32 13.01 9.16 4.67
N SER A 33 13.31 8.18 5.54
CA SER A 33 14.55 7.42 5.43
C SER A 33 14.59 6.55 4.17
N LEU A 34 13.47 5.94 3.78
CA LEU A 34 13.35 5.23 2.50
C LEU A 34 13.62 6.15 1.30
N GLY A 35 13.09 7.38 1.33
CA GLY A 35 13.35 8.38 0.30
C GLY A 35 14.83 8.75 0.19
N LEU A 36 15.49 8.99 1.33
CA LEU A 36 16.93 9.27 1.38
C LEU A 36 17.77 8.10 0.85
N LEU A 37 17.46 6.86 1.28
CA LEU A 37 18.12 5.66 0.78
C LEU A 37 17.93 5.51 -0.72
N GLY A 38 16.74 5.81 -1.24
CA GLY A 38 16.47 5.76 -2.67
C GLY A 38 17.24 6.81 -3.48
N ILE A 39 17.49 8.02 -2.94
CA ILE A 39 18.39 9.01 -3.59
C ILE A 39 19.81 8.46 -3.69
N ILE A 40 20.31 7.88 -2.59
CA ILE A 40 21.66 7.27 -2.56
C ILE A 40 21.72 6.13 -3.57
N PHE A 41 20.69 5.29 -3.63
CA PHE A 41 20.60 4.20 -4.58
C PHE A 41 20.65 4.71 -6.02
N ILE A 42 19.82 5.68 -6.41
CA ILE A 42 19.81 6.27 -7.76
C ILE A 42 21.20 6.82 -8.13
N ARG A 43 21.90 7.45 -7.18
CA ARG A 43 23.23 8.02 -7.41
C ARG A 43 24.31 6.95 -7.59
N GLN A 44 24.23 5.84 -6.86
CA GLN A 44 25.22 4.76 -6.91
C GLN A 44 24.95 3.75 -8.04
N SER A 45 23.68 3.53 -8.37
CA SER A 45 23.28 2.60 -9.43
C SER A 45 23.39 3.29 -10.78
N ASN A 46 24.27 2.81 -11.66
CA ASN A 46 24.21 3.10 -13.09
C ASN A 46 23.05 2.33 -13.73
N LEU A 47 21.82 2.75 -13.41
CA LEU A 47 20.60 2.20 -14.00
C LEU A 47 20.59 2.54 -15.50
N SER A 48 21.01 1.57 -16.31
CA SER A 48 21.04 1.68 -17.78
C SER A 48 19.64 1.65 -18.39
N ASN A 49 18.69 0.97 -17.74
CA ASN A 49 17.30 0.93 -18.18
C ASN A 49 16.54 2.19 -17.74
N SER A 50 16.06 2.95 -18.72
CA SER A 50 15.26 4.17 -18.52
C SER A 50 13.98 3.90 -17.69
N PHE A 51 13.36 2.73 -17.86
CA PHE A 51 12.16 2.34 -17.11
C PHE A 51 12.44 2.15 -15.62
N ALA A 52 13.49 1.37 -15.28
CA ALA A 52 13.87 1.13 -13.90
C ALA A 52 14.28 2.43 -13.19
N ARG A 53 14.95 3.34 -13.91
CA ARG A 53 15.29 4.66 -13.39
C ARG A 53 14.04 5.49 -13.11
N GLY A 54 13.09 5.55 -14.04
CA GLY A 54 11.82 6.25 -13.86
C GLY A 54 10.99 5.70 -12.70
N MET A 55 10.86 4.38 -12.58
CA MET A 55 10.16 3.73 -11.47
C MET A 55 10.80 4.06 -10.12
N THR A 56 12.13 3.99 -10.04
CA THR A 56 12.88 4.31 -8.81
C THR A 56 12.68 5.77 -8.40
N VAL A 57 12.73 6.70 -9.36
CA VAL A 57 12.45 8.13 -9.10
C VAL A 57 11.02 8.31 -8.59
N GLY A 58 10.04 7.65 -9.20
CA GLY A 58 8.64 7.69 -8.76
C GLY A 58 8.45 7.20 -7.32
N ILE A 59 9.10 6.09 -6.94
CA ILE A 59 9.08 5.56 -5.56
C ILE A 59 9.69 6.57 -4.58
N VAL A 60 10.85 7.15 -4.91
CA VAL A 60 11.52 8.15 -4.06
C VAL A 60 10.65 9.38 -3.84
N VAL A 61 10.12 9.96 -4.92
CA VAL A 61 9.26 11.15 -4.87
C VAL A 61 8.01 10.87 -4.03
N THR A 62 7.34 9.75 -4.28
CA THR A 62 6.12 9.37 -3.54
C THR A 62 6.42 9.15 -2.07
N SER A 63 7.55 8.52 -1.74
CA SER A 63 7.97 8.30 -0.34
C SER A 63 8.21 9.61 0.40
N PHE A 64 8.84 10.60 -0.25
CA PHE A 64 9.02 11.93 0.34
C PHE A 64 7.69 12.66 0.54
N ILE A 65 6.81 12.66 -0.47
CA ILE A 65 5.49 13.30 -0.37
C ILE A 65 4.68 12.70 0.78
N LEU A 66 4.59 11.37 0.85
CA LEU A 66 3.88 10.67 1.93
C LEU A 66 4.53 10.90 3.30
N GLY A 67 5.87 10.87 3.38
CA GLY A 67 6.60 11.15 4.61
C GLY A 67 6.30 12.55 5.15
N LEU A 68 6.36 13.57 4.30
CA LEU A 68 6.04 14.95 4.66
C LEU A 68 4.56 15.11 5.02
N TYR A 69 3.65 14.45 4.29
CA TYR A 69 2.22 14.43 4.62
C TYR A 69 1.97 13.89 6.03
N PHE A 70 2.54 12.73 6.39
CA PHE A 70 2.38 12.18 7.72
C PHE A 70 3.03 13.04 8.81
N GLN A 71 4.14 13.72 8.49
CA GLN A 71 4.76 14.68 9.39
C GLN A 71 3.84 15.88 9.64
N TRP A 72 3.17 16.38 8.60
CA TRP A 72 2.21 17.46 8.71
C TRP A 72 0.98 17.05 9.55
N VAL A 73 0.39 15.89 9.25
CA VAL A 73 -0.72 15.31 10.04
C VAL A 73 -0.32 15.12 11.51
N PHE A 74 0.92 14.71 11.79
CA PHE A 74 1.41 14.56 13.16
C PHE A 74 1.41 15.89 13.96
N HIS A 75 1.66 17.02 13.30
CA HIS A 75 1.61 18.35 13.92
C HIS A 75 0.19 18.93 14.00
N HIS A 76 -0.80 18.26 13.40
CA HIS A 76 -2.18 18.72 13.34
C HIS A 76 -3.13 17.75 14.07
N PRO A 77 -3.39 17.98 15.38
CA PRO A 77 -4.10 17.01 16.21
C PRO A 77 -5.52 16.71 15.72
N LYS A 78 -6.21 17.68 15.11
CA LYS A 78 -7.56 17.48 14.55
C LYS A 78 -7.56 16.44 13.44
N GLN A 79 -6.60 16.50 12.51
CA GLN A 79 -6.50 15.57 11.39
C GLN A 79 -6.02 14.20 11.85
N LEU A 80 -5.07 14.17 12.80
CA LEU A 80 -4.62 12.92 13.40
C LEU A 80 -5.78 12.18 14.08
N HIS A 81 -6.66 12.91 14.77
CA HIS A 81 -7.83 12.35 15.44
C HIS A 81 -8.87 11.84 14.44
N GLN A 82 -9.15 12.58 13.36
CA GLN A 82 -10.03 12.11 12.28
C GLN A 82 -9.51 10.82 11.65
N MET A 83 -8.22 10.79 11.32
CA MET A 83 -7.57 9.62 10.74
C MET A 83 -7.58 8.41 11.70
N TYR A 84 -7.54 8.66 13.01
CA TYR A 84 -7.71 7.63 14.04
C TYR A 84 -9.14 7.08 14.09
N ILE A 85 -10.16 7.94 14.03
CA ILE A 85 -11.57 7.52 13.97
C ILE A 85 -11.82 6.66 12.73
N ASP A 86 -11.36 7.12 11.56
CA ASP A 86 -11.54 6.42 10.28
C ASP A 86 -10.90 5.04 10.28
N LEU A 87 -9.74 4.90 10.95
CA LEU A 87 -9.07 3.60 11.13
C LEU A 87 -9.87 2.65 12.02
N ILE A 88 -10.58 3.17 13.02
CA ILE A 88 -11.35 2.36 13.97
C ILE A 88 -12.71 1.97 13.42
N ASP A 89 -13.30 2.80 12.56
CA ASP A 89 -14.60 2.59 11.93
C ASP A 89 -14.70 1.17 11.33
N GLU A 90 -15.67 0.41 11.84
CA GLU A 90 -15.92 -0.97 11.46
C GLU A 90 -16.42 -1.07 10.02
N ARG A 91 -17.16 -0.05 9.54
CA ARG A 91 -17.62 -0.01 8.15
C ARG A 91 -16.44 0.13 7.20
N ASN A 92 -15.54 1.07 7.47
CA ASN A 92 -14.33 1.26 6.64
C ASN A 92 -13.43 0.01 6.65
N LYS A 93 -13.29 -0.66 7.81
CA LYS A 93 -12.57 -1.95 7.87
C LYS A 93 -13.22 -3.02 7.00
N LYS A 94 -14.54 -3.13 7.04
CA LYS A 94 -15.29 -4.09 6.23
C LYS A 94 -15.14 -3.80 4.74
N ILE A 95 -15.32 -2.55 4.31
CA ILE A 95 -15.13 -2.11 2.92
C ILE A 95 -13.71 -2.45 2.46
N THR A 96 -12.70 -2.09 3.25
CA THR A 96 -11.28 -2.37 2.94
C THR A 96 -11.01 -3.86 2.81
N SER A 97 -11.53 -4.69 3.72
CA SER A 97 -11.35 -6.14 3.69
C SER A 97 -11.98 -6.78 2.44
N ILE A 98 -13.22 -6.42 2.11
CA ILE A 98 -13.90 -6.92 0.91
C ILE A 98 -13.16 -6.47 -0.36
N THR A 99 -12.77 -5.20 -0.41
CA THR A 99 -11.98 -4.64 -1.52
C THR A 99 -10.68 -5.42 -1.71
N ALA A 100 -9.94 -5.67 -0.63
CA ALA A 100 -8.67 -6.39 -0.68
C ALA A 100 -8.87 -7.83 -1.18
N GLN A 101 -9.89 -8.52 -0.69
CA GLN A 101 -10.23 -9.87 -1.13
C GLN A 101 -10.56 -9.90 -2.63
N LEU A 102 -11.44 -9.00 -3.11
CA LEU A 102 -11.79 -8.93 -4.52
C LEU A 102 -10.60 -8.57 -5.41
N THR A 103 -9.78 -7.60 -4.98
CA THR A 103 -8.57 -7.21 -5.72
C THR A 103 -7.62 -8.39 -5.85
N LEU A 104 -7.44 -9.16 -4.78
CA LEU A 104 -6.57 -10.34 -4.77
C LEU A 104 -7.14 -11.45 -5.66
N THR A 105 -8.44 -11.71 -5.60
CA THR A 105 -9.11 -12.65 -6.50
C THR A 105 -8.95 -12.25 -7.96
N LEU A 106 -9.12 -10.96 -8.26
CA LEU A 106 -8.98 -10.40 -9.61
C LEU A 106 -7.52 -10.50 -10.12
N LEU A 107 -6.54 -10.25 -9.24
CA LEU A 107 -5.12 -10.42 -9.56
C LEU A 107 -4.80 -11.89 -9.90
N ILE A 108 -5.26 -12.84 -9.08
CA ILE A 108 -5.06 -14.28 -9.34
C ILE A 108 -5.70 -14.69 -10.66
N LEU A 109 -6.94 -14.26 -10.91
CA LEU A 109 -7.65 -14.57 -12.15
C LEU A 109 -6.93 -13.98 -13.37
N THR A 110 -6.40 -12.76 -13.26
CA THR A 110 -5.62 -12.13 -14.32
C THR A 110 -4.33 -12.90 -14.60
N ILE A 111 -3.59 -13.30 -13.55
CA ILE A 111 -2.38 -14.12 -13.69
C ILE A 111 -2.72 -15.45 -14.37
N PHE A 112 -3.81 -16.10 -13.98
CA PHE A 112 -4.27 -17.34 -14.60
C PHE A 112 -4.59 -17.17 -16.10
N ILE A 113 -5.29 -16.11 -16.49
CA ILE A 113 -5.57 -15.80 -17.90
C ILE A 113 -4.27 -15.54 -18.67
N LEU A 114 -3.33 -14.80 -18.09
CA LEU A 114 -2.02 -14.54 -18.71
C LEU A 114 -1.22 -15.83 -18.92
N LEU A 115 -1.27 -16.77 -17.97
CA LEU A 115 -0.66 -18.09 -18.12
C LEU A 115 -1.31 -18.89 -19.25
N MET A 116 -2.63 -18.84 -19.37
CA MET A 116 -3.37 -19.48 -20.46
C MET A 116 -3.00 -18.87 -21.82
N LEU A 117 -2.98 -17.54 -21.93
CA LEU A 117 -2.57 -16.84 -23.16
C LEU A 117 -1.12 -17.18 -23.56
N SER A 118 -0.22 -17.22 -22.57
CA SER A 118 1.19 -17.56 -22.80
C SER A 118 1.36 -19.01 -23.28
N THR A 119 0.65 -19.95 -22.66
CA THR A 119 0.82 -21.39 -22.92
C THR A 119 0.09 -21.85 -24.17
N PHE A 120 -1.16 -21.38 -24.38
CA PHE A 120 -2.04 -21.89 -25.43
C PHE A 120 -2.13 -20.97 -26.65
N ALA A 121 -2.10 -19.64 -26.45
CA ALA A 121 -2.16 -18.68 -27.56
C ALA A 121 -0.77 -18.25 -28.06
N GLY A 122 0.31 -18.66 -27.38
CA GLY A 122 1.69 -18.31 -27.72
C GLY A 122 2.02 -16.82 -27.52
N ILE A 123 1.14 -16.05 -26.87
CA ILE A 123 1.31 -14.61 -26.65
C ILE A 123 2.25 -14.40 -25.47
N LYS A 124 3.46 -13.90 -25.75
CA LYS A 124 4.46 -13.60 -24.72
C LYS A 124 4.48 -12.10 -24.43
N LEU A 125 4.22 -11.73 -23.18
CA LEU A 125 4.41 -10.37 -22.69
C LEU A 125 5.85 -10.18 -22.21
N THR A 126 6.44 -9.03 -22.52
CA THR A 126 7.69 -8.60 -21.91
C THR A 126 7.52 -8.48 -20.41
N TYR A 127 8.55 -8.85 -19.65
CA TYR A 127 8.55 -8.79 -18.19
C TYR A 127 8.17 -7.40 -17.64
N ASP A 128 8.68 -6.33 -18.27
CA ASP A 128 8.34 -4.95 -17.87
C ASP A 128 6.84 -4.66 -18.03
N LEU A 129 6.22 -5.07 -19.14
CA LEU A 129 4.79 -4.89 -19.37
C LEU A 129 3.94 -5.71 -18.39
N LEU A 130 4.40 -6.92 -18.05
CA LEU A 130 3.76 -7.76 -17.03
C LEU A 130 3.76 -7.04 -15.68
N LEU A 131 4.92 -6.53 -15.24
CA LEU A 131 5.04 -5.82 -13.98
C LEU A 131 4.19 -4.55 -13.95
N ILE A 132 4.17 -3.77 -15.03
CA ILE A 132 3.31 -2.59 -15.15
C ILE A 132 1.86 -3.00 -15.01
N LEU A 133 1.38 -3.96 -15.81
CA LEU A 133 0.00 -4.42 -15.79
C LEU A 133 -0.43 -4.84 -14.38
N LEU A 134 0.36 -5.71 -13.72
CA LEU A 134 0.05 -6.21 -12.38
C LEU A 134 0.08 -5.09 -11.33
N THR A 135 1.02 -4.15 -11.44
CA THR A 135 1.12 -3.01 -10.51
C THR A 135 -0.09 -2.10 -10.65
N TYR A 136 -0.49 -1.76 -11.88
CA TYR A 136 -1.66 -0.92 -12.13
C TYR A 136 -2.95 -1.60 -11.68
N LEU A 137 -3.09 -2.90 -11.95
CA LEU A 137 -4.23 -3.68 -11.50
C LEU A 137 -4.34 -3.70 -9.98
N LEU A 138 -3.21 -3.84 -9.28
CA LEU A 138 -3.19 -3.86 -7.82
C LEU A 138 -3.54 -2.49 -7.23
N THR A 139 -2.97 -1.40 -7.77
CA THR A 139 -3.17 -0.05 -7.20
C THR A 139 -4.49 0.57 -7.63
N TYR A 140 -4.71 0.72 -8.93
CA TYR A 140 -5.92 1.35 -9.48
C TYR A 140 -7.13 0.43 -9.36
N GLY A 141 -6.95 -0.89 -9.51
CA GLY A 141 -8.04 -1.84 -9.29
C GLY A 141 -8.52 -1.82 -7.84
N PHE A 142 -7.61 -1.76 -6.86
CA PHE A 142 -8.00 -1.59 -5.47
C PHE A 142 -8.74 -0.27 -5.24
N ALA A 143 -8.20 0.86 -5.71
CA ALA A 143 -8.82 2.17 -5.52
C ALA A 143 -10.22 2.24 -6.15
N PHE A 144 -10.38 1.69 -7.35
CA PHE A 144 -11.65 1.63 -8.06
C PHE A 144 -12.67 0.75 -7.33
N LEU A 145 -12.28 -0.45 -6.91
CA LEU A 145 -13.15 -1.34 -6.14
C LEU A 145 -13.52 -0.74 -4.79
N HIS A 146 -12.57 -0.06 -4.11
CA HIS A 146 -12.81 0.59 -2.83
C HIS A 146 -13.88 1.68 -2.96
N TRP A 147 -13.74 2.52 -3.97
CA TRP A 147 -14.70 3.57 -4.29
C TRP A 147 -16.08 3.00 -4.64
N LEU A 148 -16.12 1.92 -5.42
CA LEU A 148 -17.37 1.27 -5.84
C LEU A 148 -18.10 0.65 -4.63
N ILE A 149 -17.40 -0.13 -3.82
CA ILE A 149 -17.99 -0.79 -2.64
C ILE A 149 -18.42 0.24 -1.60
N GLY A 150 -17.62 1.31 -1.40
CA GLY A 150 -17.97 2.39 -0.49
C GLY A 150 -19.21 3.20 -0.89
N LYS A 151 -19.67 3.09 -2.15
CA LYS A 151 -20.96 3.65 -2.57
C LYS A 151 -22.14 2.70 -2.35
N ILE A 152 -21.89 1.40 -2.27
CA ILE A 152 -22.94 0.38 -2.14
C ILE A 152 -23.28 0.11 -0.67
N ILE A 153 -22.28 0.17 0.22
CA ILE A 153 -22.39 -0.12 1.66
C ILE A 153 -22.41 1.18 2.47
#